data_AF-A0A7X5Y5S2-F1
#
_entry.id   AF-A0A7X5Y5S2-F1
#
_cell.length_a   1.000
_cell.length_b   1.000
_cell.length_c   1.000
_cell.angle_alpha   90.00
_cell.angle_beta   90.00
_cell.angle_gamma   90.00
#
_symmetry.space_group_name_H-M   'P 1'
#
loop_
_entity.id
_entity.type
_entity.pdbx_description
1 polymer ?
#
loop_
_entity_poly.entity_id
_entity_poly.type
_entity_poly.pdbx_seq_one_letter_code
_entity_poly.pdbx_strand_id
1 'polypeptide(L)'
;MTADLQGALITPKVKHHAAIIEPDKVGALLRAIDGYEGQPSVALALRMAPHVFARPGELRAAEWAEFDLSAKVWTIPGEKMKMGRPHRVPLSKQVLALLAELREMSGRSKLLFPSVRSDARPISDNTINAALRRLGYDKTQMTGHGFRAMASSLLNESREWHPDAIERQLAHVERNDVRRAYLRGEHWDERVRMMQYWSDYLERLKAS
;
A
#
# COMPACT_ATOMS: atom_id res chain seq x y z
N MET A 1 -40.78 31.53 18.73
CA MET A 1 -40.46 30.82 17.49
C MET A 1 -38.96 30.90 17.25
N THR A 2 -38.21 29.91 17.73
CA THR A 2 -36.78 29.75 17.47
C THR A 2 -36.60 29.05 16.14
N ALA A 3 -35.92 29.70 15.19
CA ALA A 3 -35.64 29.15 13.87
C ALA A 3 -34.46 28.18 13.96
N ASP A 4 -34.69 26.94 13.53
CA ASP A 4 -33.70 25.88 13.46
C ASP A 4 -32.63 26.17 12.40
N LEU A 5 -31.37 26.20 12.83
CA LEU A 5 -30.20 26.14 11.96
C LEU A 5 -30.02 24.68 11.51
N GLN A 6 -30.68 24.28 10.42
CA GLN A 6 -30.36 23.05 9.70
C GLN A 6 -28.99 23.23 9.01
N GLY A 7 -27.93 22.87 9.74
CA GLY A 7 -26.60 22.71 9.20
C GLY A 7 -26.58 21.58 8.18
N ALA A 8 -26.58 21.95 6.90
CA ALA A 8 -26.34 21.02 5.80
C ALA A 8 -24.93 20.42 5.95
N LEU A 9 -24.86 19.18 6.43
CA LEU A 9 -23.65 18.37 6.38
C LEU A 9 -23.34 18.09 4.90
N ILE A 10 -22.54 18.96 4.29
CA ILE A 10 -21.94 18.72 2.98
C ILE A 10 -21.09 17.45 3.12
N THR A 11 -21.64 16.31 2.73
CA THR A 11 -20.91 15.05 2.67
C THR A 11 -19.87 15.20 1.56
N PRO A 12 -18.55 15.18 1.87
CA PRO A 12 -17.53 15.34 0.84
C PRO A 12 -17.70 14.23 -0.21
N LYS A 13 -17.82 14.60 -1.49
CA LYS A 13 -17.84 13.61 -2.58
C LYS A 13 -16.56 12.78 -2.52
N VAL A 14 -16.72 11.46 -2.36
CA VAL A 14 -15.59 10.52 -2.37
C VAL A 14 -14.94 10.59 -3.74
N LYS A 15 -13.75 11.17 -3.83
CA LYS A 15 -12.95 11.18 -5.05
C LYS A 15 -12.12 9.90 -5.06
N HIS A 16 -12.48 8.95 -5.93
CA HIS A 16 -11.66 7.77 -6.15
C HIS A 16 -10.29 8.19 -6.71
N HIS A 17 -9.22 7.64 -6.16
CA HIS A 17 -7.88 7.88 -6.67
C HIS A 17 -7.73 7.19 -8.03
N ALA A 18 -7.04 7.86 -8.96
CA ALA A 18 -6.69 7.25 -10.24
C ALA A 18 -5.86 5.98 -10.02
N ALA A 19 -6.34 4.89 -10.59
CA ALA A 19 -5.77 3.57 -10.49
C ALA A 19 -6.01 2.81 -11.81
N ILE A 20 -4.97 2.17 -12.30
CA ILE A 20 -5.08 1.20 -13.38
C ILE A 20 -5.60 -0.10 -12.77
N ILE A 21 -6.64 -0.69 -13.37
CA ILE A 21 -7.26 -1.92 -12.86
C ILE A 21 -7.39 -2.99 -13.94
N GLU A 22 -7.21 -2.65 -15.21
CA GLU A 22 -7.24 -3.62 -16.31
C GLU A 22 -5.95 -4.47 -16.30
N PRO A 23 -6.04 -5.82 -16.21
CA PRO A 23 -4.89 -6.69 -16.00
C PRO A 23 -3.71 -6.44 -16.95
N ASP A 24 -3.96 -6.27 -18.26
CA ASP A 24 -2.91 -6.02 -19.25
C ASP A 24 -2.19 -4.68 -19.01
N LYS A 25 -2.94 -3.65 -18.62
CA LYS A 25 -2.37 -2.33 -18.30
C LYS A 25 -1.61 -2.36 -16.97
N VAL A 26 -2.05 -3.17 -16.01
CA VAL A 26 -1.29 -3.43 -14.77
C VAL A 26 0.04 -4.08 -15.12
N GLY A 27 0.05 -5.12 -15.96
CA GLY A 27 1.28 -5.75 -16.45
C GLY A 27 2.25 -4.76 -17.09
N ALA A 28 1.73 -3.91 -17.99
CA ALA A 28 2.52 -2.84 -18.61
C ALA A 28 3.11 -1.85 -17.58
N LEU A 29 2.31 -1.44 -16.58
CA LEU A 29 2.78 -0.59 -15.49
C LEU A 29 3.91 -1.26 -14.69
N LEU A 30 3.76 -2.54 -14.34
CA LEU A 30 4.78 -3.25 -13.56
C LEU A 30 6.10 -3.37 -14.32
N ARG A 31 6.05 -3.63 -15.64
CA ARG A 31 7.25 -3.61 -16.49
C ARG A 31 7.89 -2.22 -16.57
N ALA A 32 7.08 -1.17 -16.68
CA ALA A 32 7.58 0.20 -16.65
C ALA A 32 8.25 0.53 -15.30
N ILE A 33 7.71 0.03 -14.19
CA ILE A 33 8.30 0.18 -12.86
C ILE A 33 9.67 -0.52 -12.77
N ASP A 34 9.78 -1.75 -13.30
CA ASP A 34 11.06 -2.47 -13.34
C ASP A 34 12.11 -1.76 -14.22
N GLY A 35 11.67 -1.00 -15.23
CA GLY A 35 12.53 -0.16 -16.08
C GLY A 35 12.85 1.24 -15.51
N TYR A 36 12.50 1.54 -14.25
CA TYR A 36 12.76 2.87 -13.69
C TYR A 36 14.25 3.13 -13.42
N GLU A 37 14.87 4.03 -14.19
CA GLU A 37 16.30 4.37 -14.11
C GLU A 37 16.64 5.51 -13.12
N GLY A 38 15.76 5.79 -12.15
CA GLY A 38 16.01 6.82 -11.14
C GLY A 38 16.89 6.33 -9.98
N GLN A 39 16.78 7.01 -8.83
CA GLN A 39 17.53 6.60 -7.64
C GLN A 39 17.15 5.16 -7.23
N PRO A 40 18.12 4.27 -6.92
CA PRO A 40 17.80 2.86 -6.68
C PRO A 40 16.87 2.63 -5.49
N SER A 41 16.96 3.43 -4.42
CA SER A 41 16.02 3.34 -3.29
C SER A 41 14.60 3.74 -3.67
N VAL A 42 14.43 4.66 -4.63
CA VAL A 42 13.13 5.05 -5.19
C VAL A 42 12.60 3.97 -6.13
N ALA A 43 13.47 3.33 -6.92
CA ALA A 43 13.10 2.17 -7.72
C ALA A 43 12.54 1.04 -6.84
N LEU A 44 13.22 0.72 -5.73
CA LEU A 44 12.77 -0.28 -4.77
C LEU A 44 11.48 0.13 -4.05
N ALA A 45 11.30 1.41 -3.68
CA ALA A 45 10.05 1.91 -3.14
C ALA A 45 8.89 1.73 -4.12
N LEU A 46 9.14 2.01 -5.41
CA LEU A 46 8.15 1.89 -6.47
C LEU A 46 7.80 0.43 -6.78
N ARG A 47 8.79 -0.46 -6.78
CA ARG A 47 8.62 -1.92 -6.90
C ARG A 47 7.87 -2.50 -5.69
N MET A 48 8.07 -1.98 -4.49
CA MET A 48 7.40 -2.46 -3.27
C MET A 48 5.95 -1.98 -3.14
N ALA A 49 5.64 -0.76 -3.60
CA ALA A 49 4.34 -0.11 -3.40
C ALA A 49 3.11 -0.95 -3.84
N PRO A 50 3.12 -1.65 -4.99
CA PRO A 50 2.02 -2.52 -5.40
C PRO A 50 1.73 -3.66 -4.44
N HIS A 51 2.72 -4.15 -3.69
CA HIS A 51 2.60 -5.41 -2.95
C HIS A 51 2.07 -5.25 -1.52
N VAL A 52 2.20 -4.07 -0.92
CA VAL A 52 2.11 -3.93 0.55
C VAL A 52 0.81 -3.30 1.06
N PHE A 53 -0.01 -2.76 0.16
CA PHE A 53 -1.32 -2.16 0.48
C PHE A 53 -1.22 -0.95 1.43
N ALA A 54 -0.02 -0.51 1.80
CA ALA A 54 0.18 0.64 2.68
C ALA A 54 -0.11 1.95 1.95
N ARG A 55 -0.50 2.98 2.71
CA ARG A 55 -0.59 4.34 2.17
C ARG A 55 0.80 4.82 1.78
N PRO A 56 0.94 5.69 0.77
CA PRO A 56 2.25 6.22 0.38
C PRO A 56 3.03 6.85 1.55
N GLY A 57 2.33 7.55 2.45
CA GLY A 57 2.90 8.15 3.66
C GLY A 57 3.44 7.11 4.65
N GLU A 58 2.74 5.99 4.82
CA GLU A 58 3.16 4.87 5.68
C GLU A 58 4.40 4.19 5.09
N LEU A 59 4.38 3.88 3.78
CA LEU A 59 5.49 3.23 3.10
C LEU A 59 6.77 4.07 3.12
N ARG A 60 6.69 5.36 2.79
CA ARG A 60 7.89 6.22 2.76
C ARG A 60 8.54 6.37 4.14
N ALA A 61 7.73 6.33 5.21
CA ALA A 61 8.17 6.56 6.58
C ALA A 61 8.41 5.26 7.36
N ALA A 62 8.41 4.13 6.65
CA ALA A 62 8.66 2.82 7.23
C ALA A 62 10.07 2.76 7.84
N GLU A 63 10.18 2.12 8.99
CA GLU A 63 11.43 1.95 9.72
C GLU A 63 11.81 0.49 9.80
N TRP A 64 13.10 0.18 9.79
CA TRP A 64 13.57 -1.21 9.85
C TRP A 64 13.07 -1.96 11.10
N ALA A 65 12.90 -1.26 12.22
CA ALA A 65 12.40 -1.82 13.46
C ALA A 65 10.92 -2.27 13.40
N GLU A 66 10.17 -1.84 12.37
CA GLU A 66 8.77 -2.23 12.17
C GLU A 66 8.64 -3.60 11.48
N PHE A 67 9.74 -4.14 10.93
CA PHE A 67 9.75 -5.37 10.17
C PHE A 67 10.29 -6.52 11.01
N ASP A 68 9.41 -7.46 11.38
CA ASP A 68 9.80 -8.77 11.86
C ASP A 68 9.96 -9.70 10.65
N LEU A 69 11.20 -9.82 10.17
CA LEU A 69 11.51 -10.67 9.00
C LEU A 69 11.39 -12.16 9.30
N SER A 70 11.47 -12.56 10.58
CA SER A 70 11.30 -13.95 11.00
C SER A 70 9.84 -14.37 10.95
N ALA A 71 8.95 -13.52 11.50
CA ALA A 71 7.51 -13.69 11.42
C ALA A 71 6.93 -13.30 10.05
N LYS A 72 7.72 -12.63 9.20
CA LYS A 72 7.31 -12.10 7.89
C LYS A 72 6.16 -11.10 8.02
N VAL A 73 6.29 -10.17 8.96
CA VAL A 73 5.27 -9.15 9.25
C VAL A 73 5.91 -7.77 9.31
N TRP A 74 5.27 -6.80 8.65
CA TRP A 74 5.50 -5.38 8.89
C TRP A 74 4.40 -4.83 9.80
N THR A 75 4.76 -4.30 10.96
CA THR A 75 3.82 -3.71 11.91
C THR A 75 3.95 -2.20 11.89
N ILE A 76 2.99 -1.52 11.27
CA ILE A 76 2.91 -0.07 11.24
C ILE A 76 2.36 0.42 12.58
N PRO A 77 3.11 1.21 13.36
CA PRO A 77 2.66 1.70 14.66
C PRO A 77 1.40 2.57 14.58
N GLY A 78 0.61 2.58 15.66
CA GLY A 78 -0.63 3.35 15.73
C GLY A 78 -0.42 4.85 15.49
N GLU A 79 0.70 5.41 15.94
CA GLU A 79 1.03 6.84 15.71
C GLU A 79 1.24 7.20 14.23
N LYS A 80 1.56 6.22 13.37
CA LYS A 80 1.70 6.41 11.92
C LYS A 80 0.38 6.13 11.18
N MET A 81 -0.64 5.62 11.86
CA MET A 81 -1.89 5.19 11.28
C MET A 81 -2.99 6.24 11.44
N LYS A 82 -3.75 6.49 10.37
CA LYS A 82 -4.89 7.43 10.37
C LYS A 82 -5.92 7.19 11.48
N MET A 83 -6.09 5.94 11.90
CA MET A 83 -7.09 5.53 12.90
C MET A 83 -6.47 5.25 14.29
N GLY A 84 -5.18 5.55 14.49
CA GLY A 84 -4.51 5.41 15.79
C GLY A 84 -4.29 3.97 16.27
N ARG A 85 -4.57 2.96 15.43
CA ARG A 85 -4.41 1.54 15.76
C ARG A 85 -3.26 0.94 14.95
N PRO A 86 -2.38 0.14 15.57
CA PRO A 86 -1.34 -0.57 14.84
C PRO A 86 -1.93 -1.42 13.70
N HIS A 87 -1.21 -1.50 12.58
CA HIS A 87 -1.61 -2.28 11.43
C HIS A 87 -0.51 -3.28 11.06
N ARG A 88 -0.85 -4.56 11.04
CA ARG A 88 0.08 -5.64 10.69
C ARG A 88 -0.12 -6.00 9.23
N VAL A 89 0.93 -5.98 8.42
CA VAL A 89 0.95 -6.30 6.99
C VAL A 89 1.77 -7.58 6.79
N PRO A 90 1.16 -8.71 6.35
CA PRO A 90 1.91 -9.90 5.98
C PRO A 90 2.86 -9.63 4.80
N LEU A 91 4.08 -10.16 4.87
CA LEU A 91 5.11 -9.98 3.85
C LEU A 91 5.18 -11.19 2.93
N SER A 92 5.00 -10.97 1.62
CA SER A 92 5.21 -11.98 0.60
C SER A 92 6.70 -12.22 0.34
N LYS A 93 7.04 -13.33 -0.33
CA LYS A 93 8.41 -13.65 -0.74
C LYS A 93 9.06 -12.54 -1.58
N GLN A 94 8.27 -11.91 -2.45
CA GLN A 94 8.69 -10.80 -3.31
C GLN A 94 9.08 -9.58 -2.47
N VAL A 95 8.26 -9.22 -1.48
CA VAL A 95 8.58 -8.10 -0.57
C VAL A 95 9.80 -8.41 0.27
N LEU A 96 9.96 -9.66 0.74
CA LEU A 96 11.16 -10.07 1.47
C LEU A 96 12.43 -9.96 0.61
N ALA A 97 12.37 -10.30 -0.67
CA ALA A 97 13.49 -10.11 -1.60
C ALA A 97 13.84 -8.62 -1.77
N LEU A 98 12.84 -7.76 -1.95
CA LEU A 98 13.04 -6.31 -2.02
C LEU A 98 13.62 -5.74 -0.71
N LEU A 99 13.21 -6.26 0.44
CA LEU A 99 13.78 -5.89 1.73
C LEU A 99 15.23 -6.34 1.87
N ALA A 100 15.62 -7.48 1.30
CA ALA A 100 17.03 -7.89 1.26
C ALA A 100 17.86 -6.92 0.39
N GLU A 101 17.39 -6.57 -0.81
CA GLU A 101 18.03 -5.56 -1.67
C GLU A 101 18.16 -4.20 -0.95
N LEU A 102 17.09 -3.75 -0.27
CA LEU A 102 17.10 -2.51 0.50
C LEU A 102 18.08 -2.55 1.67
N ARG A 103 18.30 -3.71 2.29
CA ARG A 103 19.19 -3.84 3.45
C ARG A 103 20.63 -3.48 3.08
N GLU A 104 21.07 -3.83 1.89
CA GLU A 104 22.41 -3.46 1.38
C GLU A 104 22.59 -1.95 1.22
N MET A 105 21.48 -1.22 1.00
CA MET A 105 21.51 0.22 0.77
C MET A 105 21.28 1.06 2.04
N SER A 106 20.23 0.72 2.79
CA SER A 106 19.73 1.53 3.92
C SER A 106 19.75 0.77 5.24
N GLY A 107 20.36 -0.41 5.32
CA GLY A 107 20.33 -1.26 6.52
C GLY A 107 20.97 -0.67 7.76
N ARG A 108 21.84 0.34 7.61
CA ARG A 108 22.43 1.13 8.71
C ARG A 108 21.60 2.36 9.10
N SER A 109 20.60 2.72 8.29
CA SER A 109 19.66 3.80 8.60
C SER A 109 18.58 3.29 9.54
N LYS A 110 17.93 4.20 10.27
CA LYS A 110 16.66 3.93 10.94
C LYS A 110 15.53 3.68 9.93
N LEU A 111 15.52 4.46 8.84
CA LEU A 111 14.47 4.47 7.84
C LEU A 111 14.73 3.42 6.76
N LEU A 112 13.66 2.84 6.24
CA LEU A 112 13.72 1.96 5.08
C LEU A 112 14.10 2.74 3.81
N PHE A 113 13.53 3.94 3.66
CA PHE A 113 13.74 4.83 2.51
C PHE A 113 14.24 6.23 2.95
N PRO A 114 15.50 6.37 3.39
CA PRO A 114 16.07 7.67 3.74
C PRO A 114 16.15 8.58 2.51
N SER A 115 16.05 9.89 2.74
CA SER A 115 16.25 10.91 1.71
C SER A 115 17.72 10.96 1.29
N VAL A 116 17.98 11.24 0.02
CA VAL A 116 19.36 11.45 -0.50
C VAL A 116 20.07 12.59 0.24
N ARG A 117 19.28 13.56 0.72
CA ARG A 117 19.81 14.77 1.37
C ARG A 117 19.97 14.62 2.88
N SER A 118 19.40 13.57 3.49
CA SER A 118 19.44 13.35 4.94
C SER A 118 18.97 11.92 5.27
N ASP A 119 19.75 11.24 6.10
CA ASP A 119 19.41 9.95 6.69
C ASP A 119 18.35 10.04 7.81
N ALA A 120 18.14 11.23 8.37
CA ALA A 120 17.16 11.52 9.41
C ALA A 120 15.73 11.74 8.88
N ARG A 121 15.55 11.92 7.56
CA ARG A 121 14.25 12.17 6.93
C ARG A 121 13.97 11.18 5.82
N PRO A 122 12.71 10.71 5.65
CA PRO A 122 12.39 9.83 4.54
C PRO A 122 12.33 10.57 3.20
N ILE A 123 12.45 9.83 2.09
CA ILE A 123 12.14 10.34 0.73
C ILE A 123 10.82 11.11 0.72
N SER A 124 10.65 12.20 -0.03
CA SER A 124 9.47 13.10 0.05
C SER A 124 8.10 12.43 -0.24
N ASP A 125 6.99 13.05 0.17
CA ASP A 125 5.61 12.54 -0.07
C ASP A 125 5.30 12.36 -1.55
N ASN A 126 5.89 13.22 -2.37
CA ASN A 126 5.65 13.22 -3.80
C ASN A 126 6.57 12.25 -4.57
N THR A 127 7.52 11.59 -3.91
CA THR A 127 8.58 10.81 -4.58
C THR A 127 8.01 9.69 -5.45
N ILE A 128 7.07 8.89 -4.93
CA ILE A 128 6.43 7.80 -5.69
C ILE A 128 5.62 8.37 -6.87
N ASN A 129 4.84 9.43 -6.65
CA ASN A 129 4.07 10.05 -7.73
C ASN A 129 4.97 10.67 -8.81
N ALA A 130 6.07 11.32 -8.41
CA ALA A 130 7.05 11.87 -9.33
C ALA A 130 7.75 10.78 -10.14
N ALA A 131 8.06 9.63 -9.53
CA ALA A 131 8.57 8.47 -10.25
C ALA A 131 7.56 7.94 -11.28
N LEU A 132 6.28 7.81 -10.90
CA LEU A 132 5.20 7.46 -11.85
C LEU A 132 5.07 8.47 -13.01
N ARG A 133 5.24 9.78 -12.75
CA ARG A 133 5.25 10.80 -13.82
C ARG A 133 6.40 10.59 -14.80
N ARG A 134 7.60 10.27 -14.31
CA ARG A 134 8.77 10.00 -15.15
C ARG A 134 8.57 8.77 -16.02
N LEU A 135 7.81 7.79 -15.55
CA LEU A 135 7.42 6.61 -16.31
C LEU A 135 6.27 6.85 -17.31
N GLY A 136 5.81 8.09 -17.46
CA GLY A 136 4.78 8.46 -18.44
C GLY A 136 3.33 8.23 -18.00
N TYR A 137 3.10 7.79 -16.76
CA TYR A 137 1.74 7.69 -16.21
C TYR A 137 1.38 9.05 -15.63
N ASP A 138 0.23 9.64 -15.98
CA ASP A 138 -0.25 10.90 -15.42
C ASP A 138 -1.20 10.72 -14.20
N LYS A 139 -1.70 11.84 -13.64
CA LYS A 139 -2.47 11.83 -12.37
C LYS A 139 -3.89 11.32 -12.51
N THR A 140 -4.35 11.17 -13.74
CA THR A 140 -5.63 10.59 -14.11
C THR A 140 -5.52 9.09 -14.37
N GLN A 141 -4.30 8.59 -14.67
CA GLN A 141 -4.04 7.17 -14.88
C GLN A 141 -3.61 6.45 -13.60
N MET A 142 -2.59 6.96 -12.89
CA MET A 142 -2.04 6.28 -11.73
C MET A 142 -1.51 7.25 -10.67
N THR A 143 -1.62 6.85 -9.40
CA THR A 143 -1.01 7.56 -8.27
C THR A 143 -0.49 6.54 -7.26
N GLY A 144 0.35 6.96 -6.30
CA GLY A 144 0.78 6.09 -5.21
C GLY A 144 -0.40 5.54 -4.38
N HIS A 145 -1.48 6.30 -4.22
CA HIS A 145 -2.71 5.80 -3.61
C HIS A 145 -3.47 4.83 -4.52
N GLY A 146 -3.26 4.93 -5.83
CA GLY A 146 -3.87 4.07 -6.84
C GLY A 146 -3.50 2.60 -6.69
N PHE A 147 -2.32 2.26 -6.16
CA PHE A 147 -1.95 0.87 -5.88
C PHE A 147 -2.92 0.18 -4.90
N ARG A 148 -3.40 0.91 -3.89
CA ARG A 148 -4.39 0.39 -2.93
C ARG A 148 -5.76 0.16 -3.57
N ALA A 149 -6.18 1.08 -4.43
CA ALA A 149 -7.44 0.96 -5.17
C ALA A 149 -7.36 -0.21 -6.16
N MET A 150 -6.25 -0.34 -6.89
CA MET A 150 -5.96 -1.47 -7.78
C MET A 150 -6.08 -2.81 -7.04
N ALA A 151 -5.43 -2.94 -5.88
CA ALA A 151 -5.48 -4.16 -5.09
C ALA A 151 -6.89 -4.46 -4.58
N SER A 152 -7.60 -3.45 -4.07
CA SER A 152 -8.99 -3.60 -3.61
C SER A 152 -9.91 -4.08 -4.74
N SER A 153 -9.86 -3.44 -5.91
CA SER A 153 -10.70 -3.79 -7.06
C SER A 153 -10.41 -5.21 -7.54
N LEU A 154 -9.16 -5.52 -7.88
CA LEU A 154 -8.81 -6.79 -8.49
C LEU A 154 -9.00 -7.99 -7.55
N LEU A 155 -8.73 -7.83 -6.25
CA LEU A 155 -8.99 -8.89 -5.29
C LEU A 155 -10.48 -9.12 -5.07
N ASN A 156 -11.31 -8.08 -5.01
CA ASN A 156 -12.76 -8.26 -4.91
C ASN A 156 -13.34 -8.89 -6.18
N GLU A 157 -12.85 -8.49 -7.36
CA GLU A 157 -13.27 -9.05 -8.65
C GLU A 157 -12.90 -10.53 -8.81
N SER A 158 -11.79 -10.98 -8.23
CA SER A 158 -11.39 -12.40 -8.23
C SER A 158 -12.41 -13.31 -7.54
N ARG A 159 -13.17 -12.77 -6.56
CA ARG A 159 -14.08 -13.52 -5.67
C ARG A 159 -13.42 -14.67 -4.90
N GLU A 160 -12.09 -14.72 -4.83
CA GLU A 160 -11.33 -15.76 -4.13
C GLU A 160 -11.19 -15.48 -2.62
N TRP A 161 -11.42 -14.24 -2.19
CA TRP A 161 -11.11 -13.77 -0.84
C TRP A 161 -12.34 -13.16 -0.16
N HIS A 162 -12.42 -13.34 1.17
CA HIS A 162 -13.46 -12.68 1.96
C HIS A 162 -13.28 -11.16 1.90
N PRO A 163 -14.33 -10.37 1.59
CA PRO A 163 -14.23 -8.91 1.50
C PRO A 163 -13.65 -8.27 2.77
N ASP A 164 -14.04 -8.76 3.94
CA ASP A 164 -13.50 -8.26 5.22
C ASP A 164 -11.99 -8.50 5.38
N ALA A 165 -11.42 -9.54 4.76
CA ALA A 165 -9.96 -9.75 4.76
C ALA A 165 -9.25 -8.67 3.92
N ILE A 166 -9.82 -8.31 2.76
CA ILE A 166 -9.32 -7.24 1.88
C ILE A 166 -9.40 -5.88 2.60
N GLU A 167 -10.56 -5.56 3.17
CA GLU A 167 -10.78 -4.29 3.88
C GLU A 167 -9.89 -4.16 5.12
N ARG A 168 -9.70 -5.25 5.87
CA ARG A 168 -8.74 -5.28 6.99
C ARG A 168 -7.31 -5.10 6.52
N GLN A 169 -6.90 -5.69 5.40
CA GLN A 169 -5.58 -5.48 4.83
C GLN A 169 -5.33 -4.02 4.46
N LEU A 170 -6.37 -3.31 4.04
CA LEU A 170 -6.33 -1.87 3.75
C LEU A 170 -6.41 -1.00 5.01
N ALA A 171 -6.44 -1.58 6.21
CA ALA A 171 -6.67 -0.87 7.47
C ALA A 171 -7.95 -0.02 7.44
N HIS A 172 -8.97 -0.48 6.72
CA HIS A 172 -10.30 0.10 6.77
C HIS A 172 -11.03 -0.43 8.00
N VAL A 173 -11.69 0.48 8.71
CA VAL A 173 -12.46 0.14 9.92
C VAL A 173 -13.91 0.00 9.52
N GLU A 174 -14.50 -1.16 9.82
CA GLU A 174 -15.94 -1.37 9.69
C GLU A 174 -16.68 -0.40 10.63
N ARG A 175 -17.41 0.53 10.00
CA ARG A 175 -18.15 1.59 10.70
C ARG A 175 -19.47 1.07 11.26
N ASN A 176 -19.98 -0.05 10.75
CA ASN A 176 -21.20 -0.64 11.24
C ASN A 176 -20.96 -1.43 12.53
N ASP A 177 -21.40 -0.88 13.66
CA ASP A 177 -21.22 -1.47 15.00
C ASP A 177 -21.81 -2.89 15.11
N VAL A 178 -22.87 -3.19 14.34
CA VAL A 178 -23.48 -4.54 14.30
C VAL A 178 -22.55 -5.55 13.63
N ARG A 179 -21.92 -5.19 12.49
CA ARG A 179 -20.93 -6.06 11.83
C ARG A 179 -19.67 -6.23 12.66
N ARG A 180 -19.24 -5.18 13.39
CA ARG A 180 -18.07 -5.23 14.27
C ARG A 180 -18.19 -6.31 15.35
N ALA A 181 -19.38 -6.55 15.88
CA ALA A 181 -19.64 -7.59 16.89
C ALA A 181 -19.58 -9.03 16.33
N TYR A 182 -19.83 -9.21 15.03
CA TYR A 182 -19.80 -10.53 14.36
C TYR A 182 -18.43 -10.93 13.83
N LEU A 183 -17.51 -9.97 13.66
CA LEU A 183 -16.16 -10.17 13.13
C LEU A 183 -15.23 -10.85 14.15
N ARG A 184 -15.37 -12.18 14.27
CA ARG A 184 -14.62 -13.03 15.22
C ARG A 184 -13.12 -13.22 14.93
N GLY A 185 -12.49 -12.47 14.02
CA GLY A 185 -11.03 -12.56 13.82
C GLY A 185 -10.43 -11.47 12.93
N GLU A 186 -9.11 -11.29 13.01
CA GLU A 186 -8.34 -10.40 12.12
C GLU A 186 -8.27 -10.88 10.66
N HIS A 187 -8.92 -12.00 10.33
CA HIS A 187 -8.74 -12.76 9.09
C HIS A 187 -7.25 -13.03 8.80
N TRP A 188 -6.43 -13.20 9.86
CA TRP A 188 -4.99 -13.17 9.73
C TRP A 188 -4.46 -14.23 8.76
N ASP A 189 -4.85 -15.49 8.93
CA ASP A 189 -4.39 -16.58 8.06
C ASP A 189 -4.81 -16.39 6.59
N GLU A 190 -6.01 -15.85 6.38
CA GLU A 190 -6.51 -15.53 5.05
C GLU A 190 -5.72 -14.37 4.42
N ARG A 191 -5.45 -13.31 5.18
CA ARG A 191 -4.61 -12.19 4.75
C ARG A 191 -3.19 -12.61 4.41
N VAL A 192 -2.61 -13.53 5.18
CA VAL A 192 -1.27 -14.09 4.88
C VAL A 192 -1.27 -14.77 3.51
N ARG A 193 -2.26 -15.65 3.24
CA ARG A 193 -2.39 -16.31 1.94
C ARG A 193 -2.68 -15.31 0.81
N MET A 194 -3.55 -14.34 1.06
CA MET A 194 -3.95 -13.31 0.11
C MET A 194 -2.77 -12.43 -0.31
N MET A 195 -1.93 -11.99 0.63
CA MET A 195 -0.78 -11.14 0.33
C MET A 195 0.28 -11.85 -0.52
N GLN A 196 0.47 -13.16 -0.28
CA GLN A 196 1.34 -13.97 -1.13
C GLN A 196 0.72 -14.14 -2.52
N TYR A 197 -0.55 -14.56 -2.60
CA TYR A 197 -1.27 -14.70 -3.87
C TYR A 197 -1.24 -13.42 -4.69
N TRP A 198 -1.49 -12.28 -4.06
CA TRP A 198 -1.48 -10.97 -4.73
C TRP A 198 -0.14 -10.68 -5.37
N SER A 199 0.96 -10.94 -4.65
CA SER A 199 2.30 -10.74 -5.19
C SER A 199 2.59 -11.70 -6.35
N ASP A 200 2.14 -12.95 -6.26
CA ASP A 200 2.27 -13.93 -7.35
C ASP A 200 1.42 -13.53 -8.57
N TYR A 201 0.24 -12.94 -8.34
CA TYR A 201 -0.63 -12.44 -9.40
C TYR A 201 0.00 -11.26 -10.14
N LEU A 202 0.57 -10.29 -9.42
CA LEU A 202 1.31 -9.19 -10.03
C LEU A 202 2.47 -9.68 -10.90
N GLU A 203 3.25 -10.67 -10.43
CA GLU A 203 4.32 -11.25 -11.23
C GLU A 203 3.81 -11.96 -12.49
N ARG A 204 2.65 -12.66 -12.42
CA ARG A 204 2.00 -13.23 -13.61
C ARG A 204 1.59 -12.14 -14.60
N LEU A 205 0.95 -11.07 -14.14
CA LEU A 205 0.55 -9.95 -15.01
C LEU A 205 1.76 -9.28 -15.66
N LYS A 206 2.86 -9.16 -14.93
CA LYS A 206 4.11 -8.57 -15.43
C LYS A 206 4.76 -9.43 -16.52
N ALA A 207 4.65 -10.75 -16.41
CA ALA A 207 5.22 -11.72 -17.35
C ALA A 207 4.38 -11.92 -18.64
N SER A 208 3.10 -11.54 -18.62
CA SER A 208 2.20 -11.54 -19.78
C SER A 208 2.45 -10.37 -20.73
#